data_AF-A0A7Y3X4C1-F1
#
_entry.id   AF-A0A7Y3X4C1-F1
#
_cell.length_a   1.000
_cell.length_b   1.000
_cell.length_c   1.000
_cell.angle_alpha   90.00
_cell.angle_beta   90.00
_cell.angle_gamma   90.00
#
_symmetry.space_group_name_H-M   'P 1'
#
loop_
_entity.id
_entity.type
_entity.pdbx_description
1 polymer ?
#
loop_
_entity_poly.entity_id
_entity_poly.type
_entity_poly.pdbx_seq_one_letter_code
_entity_poly.pdbx_strand_id
1 'polypeptide(L)'
;MTNIKNLYDYIDLIKIRTAIYIGEYSLSALYFHINGYLTACSIKGIDEKLEPDFGLFHDFVANYYLRSESTPGWRNIILAEYFGNEEMALDAFFNLFDSFRKNSISTNSKEILRRLLEKMILNENNSDLLQSQFSVSSYNKFKDLLIRIAFVEFSFEYDDILLEIKELAGDSKDLKLLIEN
;
A
#
# COMPACT_ATOMS: atom_id res chain seq x y z
N MET A 1 26.86 -10.32 -13.40
CA MET A 1 25.50 -10.76 -13.74
C MET A 1 24.88 -11.32 -12.49
N THR A 2 23.73 -10.79 -12.08
CA THR A 2 22.94 -11.37 -10.97
C THR A 2 22.62 -12.81 -11.34
N ASN A 3 22.98 -13.76 -10.48
CA ASN A 3 22.64 -15.16 -10.69
C ASN A 3 21.15 -15.32 -10.36
N ILE A 4 20.32 -15.53 -11.37
CA ILE A 4 18.86 -15.68 -11.21
C ILE A 4 18.60 -17.12 -10.78
N LYS A 5 18.21 -17.33 -9.52
CA LYS A 5 18.01 -18.67 -8.97
C LYS A 5 16.54 -19.06 -8.86
N ASN A 6 15.67 -18.08 -8.67
CA ASN A 6 14.25 -18.29 -8.45
C ASN A 6 13.42 -17.07 -8.92
N LEU A 7 12.10 -17.15 -8.74
CA LEU A 7 11.16 -16.08 -9.06
C LEU A 7 11.54 -14.73 -8.43
N TYR A 8 12.08 -14.68 -7.22
CA TYR A 8 12.35 -13.42 -6.53
C TYR A 8 13.53 -12.67 -7.15
N ASP A 9 14.61 -13.38 -7.46
CA ASP A 9 15.72 -12.82 -8.23
C ASP A 9 15.25 -12.37 -9.62
N TYR A 10 14.27 -13.09 -10.19
CA TYR A 10 13.72 -12.75 -11.50
C TYR A 10 12.84 -11.50 -11.47
N ILE A 11 12.00 -11.33 -10.45
CA ILE A 11 11.22 -10.10 -10.24
C ILE A 11 12.16 -8.90 -10.03
N ASP A 12 13.25 -9.06 -9.26
CA ASP A 12 14.27 -8.00 -9.09
C ASP A 12 14.90 -7.58 -10.42
N LEU A 13 15.15 -8.54 -11.30
CA LEU A 13 15.65 -8.26 -12.64
C LEU A 13 14.62 -7.54 -13.51
N ILE A 14 13.36 -7.98 -13.47
CA ILE A 14 12.26 -7.34 -14.21
C ILE A 14 12.13 -5.89 -13.75
N LYS A 15 12.15 -5.61 -12.45
CA LYS A 15 12.05 -4.26 -11.87
C LYS A 15 13.07 -3.27 -12.45
N ILE A 16 14.28 -3.73 -12.79
CA ILE A 16 15.34 -2.86 -13.36
C ILE A 16 15.05 -2.51 -14.82
N ARG A 17 14.40 -3.40 -15.58
CA ARG A 17 14.19 -3.25 -17.03
C ARG A 17 12.81 -3.78 -17.47
N THR A 18 11.75 -3.31 -16.85
CA THR A 18 10.40 -3.88 -16.97
C THR A 18 9.99 -4.14 -18.42
N ALA A 19 9.94 -3.11 -19.25
CA ALA A 19 9.47 -3.21 -20.62
C ALA A 19 10.30 -4.17 -21.51
N ILE A 20 11.57 -4.44 -21.16
CA ILE A 20 12.41 -5.40 -21.89
C ILE A 20 11.98 -6.84 -21.59
N TYR A 21 11.54 -7.12 -20.36
CA TYR A 21 11.20 -8.48 -19.93
C TYR A 21 9.74 -8.84 -20.16
N ILE A 22 8.82 -7.89 -19.95
CA ILE A 22 7.38 -8.14 -20.03
C ILE A 22 6.69 -7.37 -21.17
N GLY A 23 7.46 -6.67 -22.01
CA GLY A 23 6.99 -5.99 -23.23
C GLY A 23 6.41 -4.59 -23.00
N GLU A 24 5.86 -4.32 -21.83
CA GLU A 24 5.22 -3.05 -21.49
C GLU A 24 5.34 -2.72 -19.98
N TYR A 25 5.11 -1.46 -19.61
CA TYR A 25 5.12 -1.05 -18.19
C TYR A 25 3.72 -1.19 -17.58
N SER A 26 3.26 -2.43 -17.39
CA SER A 26 1.91 -2.71 -16.87
C SER A 26 1.93 -3.81 -15.80
N LEU A 27 1.07 -3.63 -14.79
CA LEU A 27 0.83 -4.62 -13.75
C LEU A 27 0.20 -5.90 -14.33
N SER A 28 -0.74 -5.78 -15.26
CA SER A 28 -1.35 -6.91 -15.96
C SER A 28 -0.34 -7.73 -16.75
N ALA A 29 0.57 -7.07 -17.48
CA ALA A 29 1.66 -7.75 -18.19
C ALA A 29 2.54 -8.54 -17.21
N LEU A 30 2.92 -7.92 -16.09
CA LEU A 30 3.74 -8.57 -15.07
C LEU A 30 3.02 -9.76 -14.45
N TYR A 31 1.73 -9.61 -14.15
CA TYR A 31 0.90 -10.68 -13.59
C TYR A 31 0.87 -11.91 -14.49
N PHE A 32 0.56 -11.75 -15.78
CA PHE A 32 0.52 -12.89 -16.70
C PHE A 32 1.90 -13.52 -16.86
N HIS A 33 2.96 -12.71 -16.87
CA HIS A 33 4.34 -13.19 -16.95
C HIS A 33 4.73 -14.07 -15.75
N ILE A 34 4.47 -13.60 -14.53
CA ILE A 34 4.73 -14.36 -13.30
C ILE A 34 3.90 -15.64 -13.26
N ASN A 35 2.62 -15.59 -13.62
CA ASN A 35 1.77 -16.79 -13.67
C ASN A 35 2.26 -17.80 -14.71
N GLY A 36 2.72 -17.34 -15.88
CA GLY A 36 3.33 -18.19 -16.89
C GLY A 36 4.59 -18.90 -16.38
N TYR A 37 5.46 -18.16 -15.69
CA TYR A 37 6.64 -18.72 -15.03
C TYR A 37 6.27 -19.80 -14.00
N LEU A 38 5.38 -19.48 -13.05
CA LEU A 38 4.93 -20.41 -12.01
C LEU A 38 4.25 -21.66 -12.60
N THR A 39 3.46 -21.47 -13.65
CA THR A 39 2.82 -22.58 -14.38
C THR A 39 3.88 -23.49 -15.01
N ALA A 40 4.92 -22.92 -15.62
CA ALA A 40 6.02 -23.70 -16.19
C ALA A 40 6.78 -24.49 -15.10
N CYS A 41 7.08 -23.86 -13.96
CA CYS A 41 7.70 -24.55 -12.83
C CYS A 41 6.83 -25.71 -12.33
N SER A 42 5.53 -25.49 -12.16
CA SER A 42 4.57 -26.52 -11.75
C SER A 42 4.52 -27.70 -12.74
N ILE A 43 4.41 -27.44 -14.05
CA ILE A 43 4.43 -28.47 -15.11
C ILE A 43 5.72 -29.29 -15.08
N LYS A 44 6.84 -28.65 -14.73
CA LYS A 44 8.17 -29.29 -14.67
C LYS A 44 8.50 -29.88 -13.30
N GLY A 45 7.62 -29.75 -12.31
CA GLY A 45 7.88 -30.19 -10.93
C GLY A 45 9.06 -29.46 -10.27
N ILE A 46 9.30 -28.21 -10.67
CA ILE A 46 10.35 -27.35 -10.08
C ILE A 46 9.76 -26.71 -8.82
N ASP A 47 10.37 -27.01 -7.69
CA ASP A 47 10.11 -26.34 -6.41
C ASP A 47 11.09 -25.19 -6.23
N GLU A 48 10.55 -23.96 -6.31
CA GLU A 48 11.29 -22.70 -6.24
C GLU A 48 11.79 -22.35 -4.83
N LYS A 49 11.23 -22.99 -3.78
CA LYS A 49 11.58 -22.74 -2.36
C LYS A 49 11.61 -21.25 -2.01
N LEU A 50 10.55 -20.55 -2.37
CA LEU A 50 10.41 -19.11 -2.12
C LEU A 50 10.14 -18.86 -0.64
N GLU A 51 10.89 -17.92 -0.05
CA GLU A 51 10.74 -17.51 1.34
C GLU A 51 10.64 -15.99 1.41
N PRO A 52 9.51 -15.41 1.87
CA PRO A 52 8.24 -16.09 2.18
C PRO A 52 7.60 -16.76 0.95
N ASP A 53 6.64 -17.67 1.14
CA ASP A 53 5.91 -18.29 0.02
C ASP A 53 5.13 -17.23 -0.77
N PHE A 54 5.41 -17.11 -2.07
CA PHE A 54 4.74 -16.15 -2.95
C PHE A 54 3.22 -16.36 -3.02
N GLY A 55 2.75 -17.59 -2.76
CA GLY A 55 1.34 -17.89 -2.60
C GLY A 55 0.66 -16.99 -1.57
N LEU A 56 1.35 -16.54 -0.53
CA LEU A 56 0.81 -15.66 0.52
C LEU A 56 0.77 -14.16 0.14
N PHE A 57 1.29 -13.79 -1.03
CA PHE A 57 1.38 -12.38 -1.43
C PHE A 57 0.00 -11.74 -1.60
N HIS A 58 -1.01 -12.49 -2.05
CA HIS A 58 -2.38 -11.96 -2.18
C HIS A 58 -3.00 -11.57 -0.83
N ASP A 59 -2.77 -12.36 0.22
CA ASP A 59 -3.21 -12.02 1.58
C ASP A 59 -2.46 -10.82 2.13
N PHE A 60 -1.15 -10.73 1.88
CA PHE A 60 -0.35 -9.57 2.25
C PHE A 60 -0.91 -8.27 1.64
N VAL A 61 -1.20 -8.30 0.34
CA VAL A 61 -1.75 -7.12 -0.38
C VAL A 61 -3.15 -6.76 0.12
N ALA A 62 -4.02 -7.74 0.35
CA ALA A 62 -5.36 -7.51 0.89
C ALA A 62 -5.30 -6.85 2.28
N ASN A 63 -4.43 -7.38 3.16
CA ASN A 63 -4.20 -6.83 4.49
C ASN A 63 -3.63 -5.41 4.43
N TYR A 64 -2.67 -5.15 3.52
CA TYR A 64 -2.11 -3.81 3.34
C TYR A 64 -3.22 -2.79 3.02
N TYR A 65 -4.08 -3.07 2.03
CA TYR A 65 -5.15 -2.15 1.62
C TYR A 65 -6.44 -2.20 2.48
N LEU A 66 -6.41 -2.94 3.60
CA LEU A 66 -7.55 -3.13 4.48
C LEU A 66 -8.77 -3.69 3.74
N ARG A 67 -8.54 -4.62 2.82
CA ARG A 67 -9.60 -5.35 2.11
C ARG A 67 -10.12 -6.47 3.01
N SER A 68 -11.43 -6.70 2.97
CA SER A 68 -12.08 -7.75 3.76
C SER A 68 -11.75 -9.17 3.28
N GLU A 69 -11.28 -9.31 2.04
CA GLU A 69 -10.92 -10.59 1.45
C GLU A 69 -9.79 -10.43 0.42
N SER A 70 -9.09 -11.54 0.16
CA SER A 70 -8.01 -11.65 -0.83
C SER A 70 -8.43 -12.39 -2.11
N THR A 71 -9.69 -12.86 -2.19
CA THR A 71 -10.30 -13.61 -3.31
C THR A 71 -10.06 -12.99 -4.69
N PRO A 72 -10.12 -11.66 -4.87
CA PRO A 72 -9.86 -11.04 -6.19
C PRO A 72 -8.41 -11.23 -6.67
N GLY A 73 -7.48 -11.60 -5.78
CA GLY A 73 -6.06 -11.69 -6.05
C GLY A 73 -5.36 -10.33 -6.05
N TRP A 74 -4.05 -10.34 -5.79
CA TRP A 74 -3.24 -9.12 -5.63
C TRP A 74 -3.35 -8.17 -6.82
N ARG A 75 -3.37 -8.67 -8.07
CA ARG A 75 -3.44 -7.81 -9.27
C ARG A 75 -4.69 -6.95 -9.26
N ASN A 76 -5.85 -7.58 -9.06
CA ASN A 76 -7.13 -6.88 -9.13
C ASN A 76 -7.31 -5.96 -7.92
N ILE A 77 -6.80 -6.34 -6.74
CA ILE A 77 -6.78 -5.45 -5.57
C ILE A 77 -5.96 -4.19 -5.89
N ILE A 78 -4.70 -4.34 -6.34
CA ILE A 78 -3.83 -3.19 -6.62
C ILE A 78 -4.43 -2.33 -7.73
N LEU A 79 -4.91 -2.92 -8.84
CA LEU A 79 -5.56 -2.14 -9.91
C LEU A 79 -6.76 -1.34 -9.39
N ALA A 80 -7.58 -1.90 -8.52
CA ALA A 80 -8.72 -1.18 -7.95
C ALA A 80 -8.27 0.03 -7.10
N GLU A 81 -7.19 -0.10 -6.34
CA GLU A 81 -6.65 1.00 -5.51
C GLU A 81 -6.06 2.15 -6.35
N TYR A 82 -5.71 1.88 -7.61
CA TYR A 82 -5.16 2.84 -8.57
C TYR A 82 -6.09 3.10 -9.77
N PHE A 83 -7.39 2.81 -9.64
CA PHE A 83 -8.41 3.08 -10.67
C PHE A 83 -8.07 2.51 -12.07
N GLY A 84 -7.42 1.35 -12.11
CA GLY A 84 -6.98 0.70 -13.34
C GLY A 84 -5.76 1.36 -14.00
N ASN A 85 -5.09 2.32 -13.34
CA ASN A 85 -3.83 2.86 -13.82
C ASN A 85 -2.72 1.82 -13.67
N GLU A 86 -2.42 1.15 -14.79
CA GLU A 86 -1.47 0.04 -14.88
C GLU A 86 -0.04 0.41 -14.46
N GLU A 87 0.42 1.62 -14.77
CA GLU A 87 1.79 2.07 -14.45
C GLU A 87 1.94 2.32 -12.95
N MET A 88 1.02 3.07 -12.35
CA MET A 88 1.02 3.33 -10.90
C MET A 88 0.82 2.04 -10.10
N ALA A 89 -0.05 1.16 -10.59
CA ALA A 89 -0.31 -0.13 -9.97
C ALA A 89 0.93 -1.05 -10.04
N LEU A 90 1.72 -0.97 -11.11
CA LEU A 90 2.98 -1.70 -11.24
C LEU A 90 4.04 -1.19 -10.25
N ASP A 91 4.17 0.14 -10.12
CA ASP A 91 5.05 0.73 -9.11
C ASP A 91 4.67 0.29 -7.70
N ALA A 92 3.37 0.29 -7.39
CA ALA A 92 2.84 -0.19 -6.12
C ALA A 92 3.14 -1.67 -5.89
N PHE A 93 2.99 -2.53 -6.90
CA PHE A 93 3.38 -3.93 -6.80
C PHE A 93 4.84 -4.09 -6.37
N PHE A 94 5.77 -3.37 -7.01
CA PHE A 94 7.19 -3.50 -6.66
C PHE A 94 7.50 -3.05 -5.23
N ASN A 95 6.80 -2.03 -4.73
CA ASN A 95 6.95 -1.57 -3.35
C ASN A 95 6.36 -2.57 -2.34
N LEU A 96 5.18 -3.13 -2.65
CA LEU A 96 4.54 -4.16 -1.85
C LEU A 96 5.35 -5.45 -1.82
N PHE A 97 5.90 -5.85 -2.96
CA PHE A 97 6.74 -7.04 -3.08
C PHE A 97 8.02 -6.92 -2.26
N ASP A 98 8.70 -5.76 -2.30
CA ASP A 98 9.87 -5.49 -1.46
C ASP A 98 9.52 -5.58 0.04
N SER A 99 8.34 -5.06 0.42
CA SER A 99 7.86 -5.05 1.81
C SER A 99 7.48 -6.46 2.28
N PHE A 100 6.80 -7.22 1.43
CA PHE A 100 6.44 -8.62 1.64
C PHE A 100 7.68 -9.48 1.92
N ARG A 101 8.71 -9.36 1.07
CA ARG A 101 9.98 -10.09 1.24
C ARG A 101 10.72 -9.76 2.53
N LYS A 102 10.62 -8.51 2.99
CA LYS A 102 11.24 -8.07 4.25
C LYS A 102 10.43 -8.47 5.47
N ASN A 103 9.25 -9.07 5.29
CA ASN A 103 8.23 -9.26 6.32
C ASN A 103 7.98 -7.98 7.12
N SER A 104 8.09 -6.82 6.45
CA SER A 104 7.87 -5.53 7.06
C SER A 104 6.42 -5.13 6.82
N ILE A 105 5.67 -4.92 7.89
CA ILE A 105 4.34 -4.31 7.81
C ILE A 105 4.57 -2.82 7.52
N SER A 106 4.59 -2.45 6.24
CA SER A 106 4.49 -1.04 5.84
C SER A 106 3.04 -0.60 6.05
N THR A 107 2.83 0.40 6.90
CA THR A 107 1.51 1.00 7.08
C THR A 107 1.24 1.96 5.92
N ASN A 108 0.11 1.79 5.24
CA ASN A 108 -0.32 2.73 4.20
C ASN A 108 -1.08 3.91 4.78
N SER A 109 -1.29 4.94 3.97
CA SER A 109 -2.00 6.14 4.40
C SER A 109 -3.42 5.85 4.87
N LYS A 110 -4.10 4.88 4.25
CA LYS A 110 -5.45 4.45 4.66
C LYS A 110 -5.49 3.95 6.10
N GLU A 111 -4.55 3.11 6.51
CA GLU A 111 -4.45 2.60 7.89
C GLU A 111 -4.03 3.69 8.87
N ILE A 112 -3.09 4.58 8.51
CA ILE A 112 -2.70 5.72 9.34
C ILE A 112 -3.93 6.62 9.60
N LEU A 113 -4.67 6.95 8.55
CA LEU A 113 -5.87 7.76 8.63
C LEU A 113 -6.99 7.07 9.41
N ARG A 114 -7.17 5.77 9.24
CA ARG A 114 -8.14 4.98 10.04
C ARG A 114 -7.80 5.05 11.53
N ARG A 115 -6.55 4.81 11.92
CA ARG A 115 -6.12 4.91 13.33
C ARG A 115 -6.29 6.31 13.89
N LEU A 116 -5.99 7.33 13.08
CA LEU A 116 -6.17 8.73 13.46
C LEU A 116 -7.66 9.03 13.73
N LEU A 117 -8.57 8.55 12.87
CA LEU A 117 -10.02 8.65 13.10
C LEU A 117 -10.45 7.90 14.38
N GLU A 118 -9.97 6.67 14.59
CA GLU A 118 -10.30 5.90 15.80
C GLU A 118 -9.87 6.62 17.08
N LYS A 119 -8.62 7.10 17.12
CA LYS A 119 -8.10 7.88 18.26
C LYS A 119 -8.95 9.13 18.51
N MET A 120 -9.46 9.78 17.45
CA MET A 120 -10.29 10.97 17.59
C MET A 120 -11.68 10.66 18.13
N ILE A 121 -12.35 9.61 17.63
CA ILE A 121 -13.65 9.17 18.14
C ILE A 121 -13.54 8.77 19.62
N LEU A 122 -12.48 8.03 19.97
CA LEU A 122 -12.21 7.65 21.36
C LEU A 122 -11.88 8.86 22.25
N ASN A 123 -11.28 9.92 21.69
CA ASN A 123 -11.01 11.20 22.35
C ASN A 123 -12.21 12.17 22.34
N GLU A 124 -13.38 11.83 21.77
CA GLU A 124 -14.57 12.70 21.89
C GLU A 124 -14.99 12.92 23.36
N ASN A 125 -14.57 12.04 24.26
CA ASN A 125 -14.71 12.23 25.71
C ASN A 125 -13.74 13.28 26.31
N ASN A 126 -12.82 13.86 25.52
CA ASN A 126 -11.80 14.87 25.88
C ASN A 126 -11.61 15.94 24.78
N SER A 127 -12.71 16.41 24.16
CA SER A 127 -12.68 17.35 23.01
C SER A 127 -11.89 18.65 23.23
N ASP A 128 -11.72 19.08 24.49
CA ASP A 128 -10.96 20.26 24.90
C ASP A 128 -9.44 20.13 24.63
N LEU A 129 -8.90 18.91 24.65
CA LEU A 129 -7.47 18.65 24.51
C LEU A 129 -7.01 18.74 23.04
N LEU A 130 -7.88 18.36 22.10
CA LEU A 130 -7.62 18.52 20.66
C LEU A 130 -7.83 19.97 20.20
N GLN A 131 -8.87 20.65 20.68
CA GLN A 131 -9.09 22.06 20.33
C GLN A 131 -7.96 22.97 20.82
N SER A 132 -7.38 22.69 21.99
CA SER A 132 -6.26 23.47 22.53
C SER A 132 -4.94 23.30 21.76
N GLN A 133 -4.81 22.25 20.93
CA GLN A 133 -3.61 21.97 20.13
C GLN A 133 -3.60 22.64 18.75
N PHE A 134 -4.74 23.18 18.31
CA PHE A 134 -4.88 23.81 17.00
C PHE A 134 -5.33 25.27 17.15
N SER A 135 -4.94 26.12 16.21
CA SER A 135 -5.69 27.34 15.98
C SER A 135 -7.11 26.97 15.51
N VAL A 136 -8.10 27.82 15.78
CA VAL A 136 -9.50 27.59 15.34
C VAL A 136 -9.57 27.33 13.83
N SER A 137 -8.77 28.02 13.02
CA SER A 137 -8.72 27.80 11.57
C SER A 137 -8.08 26.47 11.17
N SER A 138 -6.98 26.07 11.82
CA SER A 138 -6.33 24.77 11.56
C SER A 138 -7.21 23.60 12.00
N TYR A 139 -7.94 23.74 13.11
CA TYR A 139 -8.87 22.72 13.59
C TYR A 139 -10.03 22.49 12.62
N ASN A 140 -10.59 23.58 12.07
CA ASN A 140 -11.67 23.48 11.08
C ASN A 140 -11.16 22.81 9.78
N LYS A 141 -9.98 23.22 9.28
CA LYS A 141 -9.39 22.58 8.10
C LYS A 141 -9.09 21.09 8.34
N PHE A 142 -8.62 20.74 9.54
CA PHE A 142 -8.40 19.35 9.92
C PHE A 142 -9.71 18.55 9.95
N LYS A 143 -10.81 19.11 10.50
CA LYS A 143 -12.14 18.49 10.41
C LYS A 143 -12.59 18.25 8.98
N ASP A 144 -12.41 19.22 8.09
CA ASP A 144 -12.76 19.08 6.68
C ASP A 144 -11.98 17.94 6.01
N LEU A 145 -10.69 17.80 6.32
CA LEU A 145 -9.87 16.68 5.85
C LEU A 145 -10.38 15.33 6.36
N LEU A 146 -10.85 15.25 7.61
CA LEU A 146 -11.42 14.01 8.15
C LEU A 146 -12.74 13.64 7.49
N ILE A 147 -13.58 14.63 7.23
CA ILE A 147 -14.83 14.43 6.48
C ILE A 147 -14.50 13.88 5.10
N ARG A 148 -13.47 14.41 4.41
CA ARG A 148 -13.02 13.88 3.10
C ARG A 148 -12.70 12.39 3.17
N ILE A 149 -12.05 11.90 4.23
CA ILE A 149 -11.72 10.45 4.38
C ILE A 149 -12.96 9.57 4.22
N ALA A 150 -14.11 10.00 4.75
CA ALA A 150 -15.36 9.25 4.67
C ALA A 150 -15.93 9.12 3.24
N PHE A 151 -15.46 9.95 2.31
CA PHE A 151 -15.87 9.98 0.91
C PHE A 151 -14.78 9.53 -0.05
N VAL A 152 -13.61 9.13 0.45
CA VAL A 152 -12.51 8.66 -0.40
C VAL A 152 -12.78 7.24 -0.86
N GLU A 153 -12.61 7.02 -2.15
CA GLU A 153 -12.71 5.71 -2.78
C GLU A 153 -11.32 5.07 -3.02
N PHE A 154 -10.24 5.87 -3.02
CA PHE A 154 -8.93 5.44 -3.54
C PHE A 154 -7.72 5.64 -2.60
N SER A 155 -6.67 4.83 -2.82
CA SER A 155 -5.44 4.90 -2.01
C SER A 155 -4.69 6.21 -2.15
N PHE A 156 -4.56 6.75 -3.37
CA PHE A 156 -3.76 7.96 -3.62
C PHE A 156 -4.40 9.19 -2.98
N GLU A 157 -5.73 9.24 -2.87
CA GLU A 157 -6.42 10.33 -2.17
C GLU A 157 -6.17 10.27 -0.65
N TYR A 158 -6.02 9.07 -0.07
CA TYR A 158 -5.56 8.95 1.30
C TYR A 158 -4.12 9.46 1.47
N ASP A 159 -3.24 9.24 0.48
CA ASP A 159 -1.88 9.78 0.50
C ASP A 159 -1.89 11.32 0.50
N ASP A 160 -2.72 11.93 -0.35
CA ASP A 160 -2.90 13.39 -0.43
C ASP A 160 -3.46 13.95 0.87
N ILE A 161 -4.51 13.34 1.44
CA ILE A 161 -5.09 13.77 2.72
C ILE A 161 -4.06 13.62 3.85
N LEU A 162 -3.32 12.51 3.89
CA LEU A 162 -2.29 12.33 4.90
C LEU A 162 -1.18 13.38 4.77
N LEU A 163 -0.81 13.75 3.54
CA LEU A 163 0.15 14.81 3.28
C LEU A 163 -0.37 16.16 3.81
N GLU A 164 -1.61 16.52 3.49
CA GLU A 164 -2.24 17.76 3.98
C GLU A 164 -2.35 17.78 5.51
N ILE A 165 -2.67 16.65 6.14
CA ILE A 165 -2.70 16.51 7.61
C ILE A 165 -1.29 16.71 8.19
N LYS A 166 -0.25 16.13 7.58
CA LYS A 166 1.15 16.31 8.01
C LYS A 166 1.59 17.77 7.87
N GLU A 167 1.21 18.44 6.80
CA GLU A 167 1.48 19.87 6.60
C GLU A 167 0.78 20.74 7.65
N LEU A 168 -0.48 20.43 7.97
CA LEU A 168 -1.23 21.12 9.02
C LEU A 168 -0.69 20.88 10.42
N ALA A 169 -0.17 19.67 10.67
CA ALA A 169 0.48 19.35 11.92
C ALA A 169 1.73 20.21 12.14
N GLY A 170 2.39 20.69 11.07
CA GLY A 170 3.54 21.60 11.15
C GLY A 170 4.63 21.05 12.07
N ASP A 171 4.90 21.75 13.19
CA ASP A 171 5.82 21.32 14.25
C ASP A 171 5.15 20.75 15.51
N SER A 172 3.83 20.56 15.49
CA SER A 172 3.09 19.98 16.62
C SER A 172 3.58 18.56 16.91
N LYS A 173 4.31 18.44 18.02
CA LYS A 173 4.91 17.18 18.49
C LYS A 173 3.84 16.13 18.74
N ASP A 174 2.69 16.54 19.26
CA ASP A 174 1.60 15.64 19.64
C ASP A 174 0.87 15.08 18.41
N LEU A 175 0.70 15.87 17.35
CA LEU A 175 0.12 15.40 16.07
C LEU A 175 1.10 14.52 15.30
N LYS A 176 2.39 14.85 15.31
CA LYS A 176 3.44 13.95 14.80
C LYS A 176 3.40 12.62 15.53
N LEU A 177 3.28 12.64 16.86
CA LEU A 177 3.13 11.42 17.68
C LEU A 177 1.84 10.65 17.36
N LEU A 178 0.77 11.35 16.97
CA LEU A 178 -0.51 10.73 16.60
C LEU A 178 -0.45 10.02 15.23
N ILE A 179 0.34 10.57 14.29
CA ILE A 179 0.55 10.09 12.93
C ILE A 179 1.63 8.99 12.86
N GLU A 180 2.65 9.06 13.72
CA GLU A 180 3.81 8.14 13.70
C GLU A 180 3.62 6.86 14.53
N ASN A 181 2.62 6.78 15.41
CA ASN A 181 2.27 5.60 16.22
C ASN A 181 0.90 5.00 15.85
#